data_AF-V2UTJ6-F1
#
_entry.id   AF-V2UTJ6-F1
#
_cell.length_a   1.000
_cell.length_b   1.000
_cell.length_c   1.000
_cell.angle_alpha   90.00
_cell.angle_beta   90.00
_cell.angle_gamma   90.00
#
_symmetry.space_group_name_H-M   'P 1'
#
loop_
_entity.id
_entity.type
_entity.pdbx_description
1 polymer ?
#
loop_
_entity_poly.entity_id
_entity_poly.type
_entity_poly.pdbx_seq_one_letter_code
_entity_poly.pdbx_strand_id
1 'polypeptide(L)'
;MKKFLYFNFLAIILTYVSLLYQKNILVDRIVVDKLGEVEVIAGGFPLQFLIDGETSPVGSISINPLFIFIGMDQFVFLNFFIDYLFWISILFAFSMIVKKYRIV
;
A
#
# COMPACT_ATOMS: atom_id res chain seq x y z
N MET A 1 2.34 2.97 -26.95
CA MET A 1 2.75 3.93 -25.90
C MET A 1 1.57 4.45 -25.08
N LYS A 2 0.54 5.08 -25.66
CA LYS A 2 -0.61 5.63 -24.90
C LYS A 2 -1.31 4.62 -23.97
N LYS A 3 -1.57 3.40 -24.45
CA LYS A 3 -2.18 2.34 -23.63
C LYS A 3 -1.28 1.95 -22.45
N PHE A 4 0.00 1.68 -22.69
CA PHE A 4 0.95 1.37 -21.61
C PHE A 4 0.96 2.47 -20.54
N LEU A 5 1.07 3.74 -20.95
CA LEU A 5 1.05 4.87 -20.02
C LEU A 5 -0.25 4.93 -19.19
N TYR A 6 -1.41 4.72 -19.84
CA TYR A 6 -2.70 4.65 -19.15
C TYR A 6 -2.76 3.55 -18.09
N PHE A 7 -2.26 2.35 -18.40
CA PHE A 7 -2.21 1.25 -17.43
C PHE A 7 -1.33 1.55 -16.23
N ASN A 8 -0.17 2.21 -16.44
CA ASN A 8 0.72 2.59 -15.35
C ASN A 8 0.05 3.64 -14.44
N PHE A 9 -0.57 4.67 -15.02
CA PHE A 9 -1.31 5.67 -14.24
C PHE A 9 -2.47 5.04 -13.45
N LEU A 10 -3.24 4.18 -14.09
CA LEU A 10 -4.36 3.51 -13.43
C LEU A 10 -3.87 2.58 -12.31
N ALA A 11 -2.77 1.87 -12.50
CA ALA A 11 -2.16 1.05 -11.46
C ALA A 11 -1.69 1.89 -10.28
N ILE A 12 -1.02 3.03 -10.51
CA ILE A 12 -0.61 3.96 -9.43
C ILE A 12 -1.83 4.45 -8.65
N ILE A 13 -2.92 4.81 -9.34
CA ILE A 13 -4.17 5.24 -8.70
C ILE A 13 -4.73 4.10 -7.84
N LEU A 14 -4.77 2.88 -8.35
CA LEU A 14 -5.28 1.72 -7.60
C LEU A 14 -4.41 1.38 -6.39
N THR A 15 -3.09 1.45 -6.51
CA THR A 15 -2.14 1.32 -5.40
C THR A 15 -2.40 2.41 -4.34
N TYR A 16 -2.65 3.66 -4.74
CA TYR A 16 -2.97 4.71 -3.78
C TYR A 16 -4.34 4.48 -3.12
N VAL A 17 -5.35 4.08 -3.89
CA VAL A 17 -6.70 3.73 -3.38
C VAL A 17 -6.64 2.53 -2.44
N SER A 18 -5.68 1.61 -2.61
CA SER A 18 -5.51 0.45 -1.75
C SER A 18 -5.15 0.82 -0.30
N LEU A 19 -4.68 2.05 -0.04
CA LEU A 19 -4.49 2.59 1.32
C LEU A 19 -5.80 2.70 2.12
N LEU A 20 -6.96 2.75 1.45
CA LEU A 20 -8.26 2.71 2.12
C LEU A 20 -8.53 1.35 2.78
N TYR A 21 -7.85 0.30 2.33
CA TYR A 21 -7.86 -0.98 3.02
C TYR A 21 -6.83 -0.95 4.16
N GLN A 22 -7.35 -0.68 5.36
CA GLN A 22 -6.57 -0.65 6.60
C GLN A 22 -6.87 -1.86 7.47
N LYS A 23 -5.84 -2.39 8.12
CA LYS A 23 -5.96 -3.48 9.09
C LYS A 23 -4.92 -3.32 10.18
N ASN A 24 -5.17 -3.96 11.32
CA ASN A 24 -4.16 -4.07 12.36
C ASN A 24 -3.16 -5.18 12.01
N ILE A 25 -1.88 -4.91 12.24
CA ILE A 25 -0.78 -5.87 12.11
C ILE A 25 0.06 -5.85 13.38
N LEU A 26 0.75 -6.95 13.65
CA LEU A 26 1.76 -7.01 14.71
C LEU A 26 3.11 -6.62 14.10
N VAL A 27 3.80 -5.69 14.76
CA VAL A 27 5.14 -5.24 14.39
C VAL A 27 6.02 -5.30 15.62
N ASP A 28 7.24 -5.80 15.44
CA ASP A 28 8.26 -5.80 16.47
C ASP A 28 8.76 -4.37 16.73
N ARG A 29 8.57 -3.87 17.95
CA ARG A 29 9.07 -2.57 18.41
C ARG A 29 9.84 -2.71 19.72
N ILE A 30 10.72 -1.74 19.98
CA ILE A 30 11.39 -1.66 21.27
C ILE A 30 10.45 -1.00 22.27
N VAL A 31 9.92 -1.78 23.21
CA VAL A 31 9.08 -1.32 24.31
C VAL A 31 9.85 -1.52 25.61
N VAL A 32 10.23 -0.43 26.27
CA VAL A 32 10.92 -0.44 27.57
C VAL A 32 12.11 -1.40 27.57
N ASP A 33 13.09 -1.12 26.70
CA ASP A 33 14.35 -1.86 26.54
C ASP A 33 14.22 -3.35 26.13
N LYS A 34 13.06 -3.77 25.60
CA LYS A 34 12.84 -5.11 25.06
C LYS A 34 12.15 -5.07 23.70
N LEU A 35 12.49 -6.01 22.82
CA LEU A 35 11.70 -6.28 21.61
C LEU A 35 10.36 -6.91 22.02
N GLY A 36 9.26 -6.30 21.58
CA GLY A 36 7.90 -6.82 21.78
C GLY A 36 7.02 -6.54 20.57
N GLU A 37 6.04 -7.41 20.36
CA GLU A 37 5.04 -7.24 19.31
C GLU A 37 4.01 -6.20 19.75
N VAL A 38 3.83 -5.17 18.92
CA VAL A 38 2.83 -4.11 19.13
C VAL A 38 1.84 -4.14 17.97
N GLU A 39 0.56 -4.08 18.30
CA GLU A 39 -0.50 -3.97 17.30
C GLU A 39 -0.56 -2.54 16.76
N VAL A 40 -0.41 -2.39 15.44
CA VAL A 40 -0.36 -1.10 14.74
C VAL A 40 -1.26 -1.12 13.52
N ILE A 41 -1.80 0.04 13.14
CA ILE A 41 -2.61 0.17 11.92
C ILE A 41 -1.68 0.18 10.70
N ALA A 42 -2.02 -0.61 9.68
CA ALA A 42 -1.31 -0.66 8.42
C ALA A 42 -2.28 -0.63 7.23
N GLY A 43 -1.92 0.12 6.19
CA GLY A 43 -2.72 0.38 4.99
C GLY A 43 -2.04 -0.16 3.73
N GLY A 44 -2.87 -0.60 2.80
CA GLY A 44 -2.44 -1.16 1.52
C GLY A 44 -2.94 -2.58 1.30
N PHE A 45 -3.18 -2.91 0.04
CA PHE A 45 -3.64 -4.22 -0.40
C PHE A 45 -3.01 -4.56 -1.74
N PRO A 46 -2.38 -5.74 -1.94
CA PRO A 46 -2.51 -6.94 -1.09
C PRO A 46 -1.55 -6.97 0.12
N LEU A 47 -0.43 -6.26 0.02
CA LEU A 47 0.52 -6.11 1.11
C LEU A 47 0.44 -4.69 1.66
N GLN A 48 0.51 -4.56 2.98
CA GLN A 48 0.47 -3.25 3.63
C GLN A 48 1.82 -2.57 3.43
N PHE A 49 1.82 -1.35 2.93
CA PHE A 49 3.03 -0.61 2.58
C PHE A 49 3.13 0.76 3.25
N LEU A 50 2.07 1.19 3.93
CA LEU A 50 2.12 2.34 4.83
C LEU A 50 1.66 1.86 6.20
N ILE A 51 2.53 1.98 7.20
CA ILE A 51 2.32 1.45 8.55
C ILE A 51 2.38 2.64 9.48
N ASP A 52 1.53 2.67 10.51
CA ASP A 52 1.62 3.63 11.59
C ASP A 52 3.04 3.61 12.20
N GLY A 53 3.64 4.77 12.44
CA GLY A 53 5.03 4.90 12.86
C GLY A 53 5.22 4.79 14.39
N GLU A 54 6.48 4.84 14.85
CA GLU A 54 6.81 4.77 16.28
C GLU A 54 6.46 6.06 17.03
N THR A 55 6.48 7.20 16.34
CA THR A 55 6.23 8.52 16.92
C THR A 55 4.76 8.94 16.84
N SER A 56 3.89 8.07 16.32
CA SER A 56 2.46 8.33 16.16
C SER A 56 1.73 8.28 17.51
N PRO A 57 1.12 9.39 17.97
CA PRO A 57 0.44 9.42 19.27
C PRO A 57 -0.98 8.84 19.25
N VAL A 58 -1.55 8.57 18.07
CA VAL A 58 -2.99 8.24 17.91
C VAL A 58 -3.19 6.84 17.29
N GLY A 59 -2.13 6.16 16.87
CA GLY A 59 -2.26 4.85 16.23
C GLY A 59 -3.03 4.95 14.92
N SER A 60 -2.68 5.91 14.07
CA SER A 60 -3.41 6.23 12.84
C SER A 60 -2.45 6.55 11.71
N ILE A 61 -2.74 6.03 10.52
CA ILE A 61 -1.95 6.33 9.33
C ILE A 61 -2.39 7.67 8.74
N SER A 62 -1.45 8.56 8.50
CA SER A 62 -1.75 9.82 7.84
C SER A 62 -1.78 9.70 6.33
N ILE A 63 -2.68 10.46 5.71
CA ILE A 63 -2.72 10.65 4.26
C ILE A 63 -1.62 11.64 3.82
N ASN A 64 -1.04 12.40 4.76
CA ASN A 64 -0.01 13.40 4.46
C ASN A 64 1.37 12.73 4.27
N PRO A 65 1.95 12.75 3.06
CA PRO A 65 3.23 12.09 2.80
C PRO A 65 4.42 12.70 3.57
N LEU A 66 4.29 13.92 4.10
CA LEU A 66 5.34 14.54 4.92
C LEU A 66 5.57 13.78 6.24
N PHE A 67 4.58 13.03 6.71
CA PHE A 67 4.63 12.32 7.99
C PHE A 67 5.56 11.10 7.95
N ILE A 68 5.84 10.58 6.75
CA ILE A 68 6.87 9.55 6.52
C ILE A 68 8.25 10.08 6.93
N PHE A 69 8.56 11.34 6.62
CA PHE A 69 9.88 11.92 6.92
C PHE A 69 10.09 12.24 8.41
N ILE A 70 9.00 12.36 9.16
CA ILE A 70 9.02 12.68 10.60
C ILE A 70 8.85 11.38 11.44
N GLY A 71 8.76 10.22 10.79
CA GLY A 71 8.63 8.91 11.44
C GLY A 71 7.24 8.63 12.02
N MET A 72 6.25 9.48 11.71
CA MET A 72 4.85 9.29 12.12
C MET A 72 4.18 8.17 11.32
N ASP A 73 4.61 7.96 10.08
CA ASP A 73 4.25 6.80 9.26
C ASP A 73 5.54 6.13 8.76
N GLN A 74 5.52 4.81 8.61
CA GLN A 74 6.60 4.02 8.03
C GLN A 74 6.19 3.50 6.66
N PHE A 75 6.99 3.81 5.64
CA PHE A 75 6.75 3.37 4.27
C PHE A 75 7.60 2.14 3.92
N VAL A 76 6.94 1.03 3.57
CA VAL A 76 7.60 -0.22 3.16
C VAL A 76 7.66 -0.28 1.64
N PHE A 77 8.75 0.24 1.07
CA PHE A 77 8.94 0.38 -0.37
C PHE A 77 8.74 -0.94 -1.15
N LEU A 78 9.24 -2.05 -0.63
CA LEU A 78 9.09 -3.36 -1.27
C LEU A 78 7.62 -3.77 -1.41
N ASN A 79 6.83 -3.57 -0.36
CA ASN A 79 5.41 -3.91 -0.35
C ASN A 79 4.63 -3.01 -1.31
N PHE A 80 4.98 -1.72 -1.37
CA PHE A 80 4.41 -0.78 -2.35
C PHE A 80 4.69 -1.24 -3.78
N PHE A 81 5.93 -1.65 -4.06
CA PHE A 81 6.31 -2.11 -5.40
C PHE A 81 5.56 -3.40 -5.78
N ILE A 82 5.41 -4.34 -4.85
CA ILE A 82 4.63 -5.56 -5.08
C ILE A 82 3.15 -5.22 -5.31
N ASP A 83 2.58 -4.29 -4.55
CA ASP A 83 1.19 -3.86 -4.75
C ASP A 83 0.98 -3.24 -6.14
N TYR A 84 1.89 -2.34 -6.53
CA TYR A 84 1.87 -1.78 -7.88
C TYR A 84 1.91 -2.85 -8.98
N LEU A 85 2.80 -3.84 -8.85
CA LEU A 85 2.87 -4.96 -9.80
C LEU A 85 1.57 -5.78 -9.80
N PHE A 86 0.98 -6.01 -8.63
CA PHE A 86 -0.29 -6.70 -8.50
C PHE A 86 -1.40 -5.99 -9.30
N TRP A 87 -1.57 -4.67 -9.13
CA TRP A 87 -2.58 -3.93 -9.89
C TRP A 87 -2.31 -3.90 -11.39
N ILE A 88 -1.05 -3.80 -11.82
CA ILE A 88 -0.69 -3.95 -13.23
C ILE A 88 -1.12 -5.32 -13.77
N SER A 89 -0.81 -6.40 -13.04
CA SER A 89 -1.17 -7.76 -13.45
C SER A 89 -2.69 -7.94 -13.54
N ILE A 90 -3.45 -7.42 -12.57
CA ILE A 90 -4.91 -7.47 -12.57
C ILE A 90 -5.49 -6.71 -13.76
N LEU A 91 -5.04 -5.47 -13.99
CA LEU A 91 -5.48 -4.68 -15.14
C LEU A 91 -5.16 -5.40 -16.45
N PHE A 92 -3.97 -5.97 -16.57
CA PHE A 92 -3.58 -6.72 -17.76
C PHE A 92 -4.47 -7.94 -17.98
N ALA A 93 -4.74 -8.72 -16.93
CA ALA A 93 -5.65 -9.86 -16.99
C ALA A 93 -7.07 -9.46 -17.42
N PHE A 94 -7.63 -8.40 -16.82
CA PHE A 94 -8.93 -7.85 -17.24
C PHE A 94 -8.94 -7.43 -18.70
N SER A 95 -7.88 -6.78 -19.18
CA SER A 95 -7.78 -6.35 -20.58
C SER A 95 -7.80 -7.53 -21.56
N MET A 96 -7.16 -8.64 -21.20
CA MET A 96 -7.14 -9.86 -21.99
C MET A 96 -8.51 -10.55 -22.01
N ILE A 97 -9.21 -10.57 -20.87
CA ILE A 97 -10.58 -11.09 -20.77
C ILE A 97 -11.53 -10.28 -21.65
N VAL A 98 -11.56 -8.95 -21.49
CA VAL A 98 -12.43 -8.07 -22.30
C VAL A 98 -12.18 -8.28 -23.79
N LYS A 99 -10.91 -8.39 -24.21
CA LYS A 99 -10.53 -8.67 -25.61
C LYS A 99 -11.00 -10.05 -26.08
N LYS A 100 -10.88 -11.08 -25.24
CA LYS A 100 -11.28 -12.46 -25.58
C LYS A 100 -12.79 -12.58 -25.77
N TYR A 101 -13.57 -11.93 -24.91
CA TYR A 101 -15.03 -12.01 -24.93
C TYR A 101 -15.70 -10.94 -25.81
N ARG A 102 -14.93 -10.08 -26.49
CA ARG A 102 -15.44 -8.96 -27.31
C ARG A 102 -16.51 -8.13 -26.58
N ILE A 103 -16.30 -7.90 -25.29
CA ILE A 103 -17.24 -7.12 -24.47
C ILE A 103 -17.22 -5.63 -24.90
N VAL A 104 -16.26 -5.24 -25.75
CA VAL A 104 -16.24 -4.04 -26.60
C VAL A 104 -15.55 -4.39 -27.92
#